data_AF-A0AA88ZS82-F1
#
_entry.id   AF-A0AA88ZS82-F1
#
_cell.length_a   1.000
_cell.length_b   1.000
_cell.length_c   1.000
_cell.angle_alpha   90.00
_cell.angle_beta   90.00
_cell.angle_gamma   90.00
#
_symmetry.space_group_name_H-M   'P 1'
#
loop_
_entity.id
_entity.type
_entity.pdbx_description
1 polymer ?
#
loop_
_entity_poly.entity_id
_entity_poly.type
_entity_poly.pdbx_seq_one_letter_code
_entity_poly.pdbx_strand_id
1 'polypeptide(L)'
;MGIIIFQYILLVLLIVGIAYFMYLIREKEEQIKDDYYGITYNLLTFLDDDESKAENVKKVLRTVGECVNFVEENFKNESNIEKEEKAISISKEAIENLNFNREIDDESLICIIRLATAFMKPTNENL
;
A
#
# COMPACT_ATOMS: atom_id res chain seq x y z
N MET A 1 27.62 47.86 -19.24
CA MET A 1 26.95 46.94 -20.20
C MET A 1 27.21 45.47 -19.87
N GLY A 2 28.46 44.97 -19.87
CA GLY A 2 28.75 43.54 -19.62
C GLY A 2 28.27 42.97 -18.28
N ILE A 3 28.38 43.73 -17.19
CA ILE A 3 27.90 43.32 -15.85
C ILE A 3 26.37 43.16 -15.82
N ILE A 4 25.66 44.06 -16.49
CA ILE A 4 24.19 44.03 -16.59
C ILE A 4 23.77 42.78 -17.39
N ILE A 5 24.43 42.52 -18.52
CA ILE A 5 24.18 41.33 -19.34
C ILE A 5 24.43 40.05 -18.55
N PHE A 6 25.52 39.99 -17.78
CA PHE A 6 25.84 38.84 -16.94
C PHE A 6 24.78 38.60 -15.85
N GLN A 7 24.28 39.65 -15.20
CA GLN A 7 23.20 39.55 -14.23
C GLN A 7 21.90 39.01 -14.86
N TYR A 8 21.57 39.44 -16.08
CA TYR A 8 20.40 38.90 -16.79
C TYR A 8 20.55 37.43 -17.14
N ILE A 9 21.73 37.00 -17.58
CA ILE A 9 22.01 35.58 -17.86
C ILE A 9 21.87 34.74 -16.59
N LEU A 10 22.40 35.23 -15.46
CA LEU A 10 22.29 34.56 -14.17
C LEU A 10 20.83 34.43 -13.72
N LEU A 11 20.03 35.49 -13.93
CA LEU A 11 18.62 35.52 -13.58
C LEU A 11 17.81 34.52 -14.42
N VAL A 12 18.10 34.43 -15.74
CA VAL A 12 17.46 33.42 -16.61
C VAL A 12 17.82 32.01 -16.17
N LEU A 13 19.09 31.74 -15.86
CA LEU A 13 19.53 30.43 -15.35
C LEU A 13 18.84 30.05 -14.03
N LEU A 14 18.67 31.02 -13.13
CA LEU A 14 17.96 30.81 -11.88
C LEU A 14 16.50 30.42 -12.11
N ILE A 15 15.80 31.13 -13.00
CA ILE A 15 14.40 30.83 -13.33
C ILE A 15 14.28 29.43 -13.94
N VAL A 16 15.17 29.07 -14.86
CA VAL A 16 15.19 27.73 -15.48
C VAL A 16 15.49 26.66 -14.43
N GLY A 17 16.44 26.90 -13.53
CA GLY A 17 16.75 26.00 -12.43
C GLY A 17 15.55 25.77 -11.51
N ILE A 18 14.87 26.84 -11.09
CA ILE A 18 13.66 26.74 -10.25
C ILE A 18 12.55 25.99 -10.98
N ALA A 19 12.32 26.26 -12.26
CA ALA A 19 11.32 25.55 -13.06
C ALA A 19 11.63 24.05 -13.17
N TYR A 20 12.90 23.69 -13.34
CA TYR A 20 13.34 22.30 -13.38
C TYR A 20 13.20 21.60 -12.01
N PHE A 21 13.53 22.30 -10.91
CA PHE A 21 13.28 21.79 -9.57
C PHE A 21 11.78 21.57 -9.31
N MET A 22 10.92 22.49 -9.74
CA MET A 22 9.47 22.31 -9.65
C MET A 22 8.98 21.12 -10.49
N TYR A 23 9.54 20.92 -11.68
CA TYR A 23 9.24 19.75 -12.51
C TYR A 23 9.60 18.44 -11.79
N LEU A 24 10.81 18.35 -11.21
CA LEU A 24 11.25 17.19 -10.44
C LEU A 24 10.40 16.92 -9.20
N ILE A 25 9.97 17.97 -8.49
CA ILE A 25 9.07 17.82 -7.34
C ILE A 25 7.72 17.28 -7.80
N ARG A 26 7.18 17.76 -8.92
CA ARG A 26 5.89 17.30 -9.45
C ARG A 26 5.93 15.84 -9.90
N GLU A 27 7.01 15.42 -10.55
CA GLU A 27 7.23 14.03 -10.96
C GLU A 27 7.30 13.09 -9.75
N LYS A 28 7.94 13.55 -8.65
CA LYS A 28 7.95 12.82 -7.38
C LYS A 28 6.59 12.82 -6.67
N GLU A 29 5.83 13.91 -6.71
CA GLU A 29 4.48 13.96 -6.15
C GLU A 29 3.55 12.97 -6.86
N GLU A 30 3.64 12.82 -8.19
CA GLU A 30 2.87 11.82 -8.93
C GLU A 30 3.24 10.40 -8.52
N GLN A 31 4.54 10.09 -8.36
CA GLN A 31 4.98 8.80 -7.80
C GLN A 31 4.51 8.55 -6.37
N ILE A 32 4.53 9.57 -5.50
CA ILE A 32 4.05 9.46 -4.10
C ILE A 32 2.52 9.29 -4.05
N LYS A 33 1.80 9.82 -5.05
CA LYS A 33 0.34 9.71 -5.12
C LYS A 33 -0.12 8.33 -5.60
N ASP A 34 0.69 7.66 -6.43
CA ASP A 34 0.48 6.28 -6.85
C ASP A 34 0.93 5.26 -5.78
N ASP A 35 1.85 5.65 -4.90
CA ASP A 35 2.21 4.88 -3.71
C ASP A 35 1.16 5.10 -2.61
N TYR A 36 0.09 4.30 -2.63
CA TYR A 36 -1.03 4.39 -1.69
C TYR A 36 -0.51 4.25 -0.23
N TYR A 37 -0.21 5.38 0.41
CA TYR A 37 0.26 5.50 1.79
C TYR A 37 1.52 4.70 2.16
N GLY A 38 2.40 4.35 1.21
CA GLY A 38 3.58 3.51 1.45
C GLY A 38 3.26 2.08 1.92
N ILE A 39 2.00 1.66 1.79
CA ILE A 39 1.53 0.30 2.06
C ILE A 39 2.03 -0.61 0.93
N THR A 40 1.99 -0.13 -0.32
CA THR A 40 2.45 -0.90 -1.47
C THR A 40 3.93 -1.26 -1.34
N TYR A 41 4.76 -0.31 -0.92
CA TYR A 41 6.21 -0.47 -0.81
C TYR A 41 6.69 -1.40 0.33
N ASN A 42 5.86 -1.66 1.34
CA ASN A 42 6.24 -2.46 2.52
C ASN A 42 5.39 -3.73 2.73
N LEU A 43 4.12 -3.72 2.35
CA LEU A 43 3.14 -4.79 2.62
C LEU A 43 2.71 -5.53 1.36
N LEU A 44 2.91 -4.96 0.18
CA LEU A 44 2.50 -5.54 -1.09
C LEU A 44 3.67 -5.62 -2.07
N THR A 45 4.88 -5.73 -1.54
CA THR A 45 6.14 -5.82 -2.30
C THR A 45 6.20 -7.04 -3.23
N PHE A 46 5.28 -7.99 -3.08
CA PHE A 46 5.10 -9.12 -3.99
C PHE A 46 4.42 -8.73 -5.31
N LEU A 47 3.69 -7.61 -5.36
CA LEU A 47 3.11 -7.10 -6.60
C LEU A 47 4.25 -6.53 -7.46
N ASP A 48 4.35 -6.97 -8.72
CA ASP A 48 5.26 -6.34 -9.68
C ASP A 48 4.84 -4.86 -9.92
N ASP A 49 5.74 -4.02 -10.46
CA ASP A 49 5.46 -2.60 -10.74
C ASP A 49 4.20 -2.41 -11.62
N ASP A 50 3.96 -3.36 -12.54
CA ASP A 50 2.81 -3.38 -13.44
C ASP A 50 1.50 -3.82 -12.74
N GLU A 51 1.63 -4.57 -11.64
CA GLU A 51 0.55 -5.13 -10.83
C GLU A 51 0.24 -4.26 -9.61
N SER A 52 1.15 -3.37 -9.20
CA SER A 52 1.05 -2.45 -8.05
C SER A 52 0.06 -1.29 -8.25
N LYS A 53 -0.89 -1.44 -9.19
CA LYS A 53 -1.94 -0.47 -9.44
C LYS A 53 -2.91 -0.41 -8.26
N ALA A 54 -3.42 0.78 -7.96
CA ALA A 54 -4.36 1.01 -6.88
C ALA A 54 -5.60 0.08 -6.91
N GLU A 55 -6.04 -0.36 -8.08
CA GLU A 55 -7.13 -1.32 -8.23
C GLU A 55 -6.78 -2.70 -7.68
N ASN A 56 -5.59 -3.22 -8.01
CA ASN A 56 -5.11 -4.52 -7.54
C ASN A 56 -4.81 -4.49 -6.04
N VAL A 57 -4.19 -3.41 -5.56
CA VAL A 57 -3.97 -3.18 -4.12
C VAL A 57 -5.29 -3.23 -3.35
N LYS A 58 -6.32 -2.51 -3.83
CA LYS A 58 -7.66 -2.56 -3.23
C LYS A 58 -8.26 -3.96 -3.28
N LYS A 59 -8.05 -4.70 -4.36
CA LYS A 59 -8.54 -6.07 -4.52
C LYS A 59 -7.94 -6.99 -3.46
N VAL A 60 -6.61 -6.96 -3.27
CA VAL A 60 -5.93 -7.75 -2.22
C VAL A 60 -6.45 -7.40 -0.84
N LEU A 61 -6.44 -6.11 -0.47
CA LEU A 61 -6.88 -5.66 0.86
C LEU A 61 -8.34 -6.04 1.13
N ARG A 62 -9.20 -5.94 0.12
CA ARG A 62 -10.60 -6.32 0.23
C ARG A 62 -10.78 -7.83 0.40
N THR A 63 -10.09 -8.64 -0.41
CA THR A 63 -10.13 -10.10 -0.29
C THR A 63 -9.71 -10.54 1.10
N VAL A 64 -8.58 -10.05 1.62
CA VAL A 64 -8.12 -10.38 2.97
C VAL A 64 -9.13 -9.91 4.03
N GLY A 65 -9.68 -8.70 3.88
CA GLY A 65 -10.71 -8.21 4.78
C GLY A 65 -11.98 -9.08 4.80
N GLU A 66 -12.42 -9.59 3.65
CA GLU A 66 -13.55 -10.52 3.55
C GLU A 66 -13.24 -11.87 4.22
N CYS A 67 -12.01 -12.39 4.06
CA CYS A 67 -11.56 -13.59 4.75
C CYS A 67 -11.52 -13.43 6.28
N VAL A 68 -11.01 -12.30 6.78
CA VAL A 68 -10.98 -12.02 8.23
C VAL A 68 -12.40 -11.88 8.79
N ASN A 69 -13.31 -11.19 8.09
CA ASN A 69 -14.73 -11.13 8.46
C ASN A 69 -15.37 -12.51 8.52
N PHE A 70 -15.12 -13.34 7.52
CA PHE A 70 -15.62 -14.71 7.49
C PHE A 70 -15.13 -15.50 8.71
N VAL A 71 -13.85 -15.39 9.08
CA VAL A 71 -13.31 -16.11 10.23
C VAL A 71 -13.93 -15.61 11.54
N GLU A 72 -14.03 -14.30 11.74
CA GLU A 72 -14.63 -13.73 12.95
C GLU A 72 -16.12 -14.07 13.11
N GLU A 73 -16.86 -14.16 12.00
CA GLU A 73 -18.29 -14.52 12.05
C GLU A 73 -18.53 -16.01 12.34
N ASN A 74 -17.67 -16.89 11.81
CA ASN A 74 -17.89 -18.34 11.87
C ASN A 74 -17.16 -19.04 13.04
N PHE A 75 -16.08 -18.45 13.57
CA PHE A 75 -15.24 -19.07 14.60
C PHE A 75 -15.21 -18.28 15.91
N LYS A 76 -16.32 -17.63 16.29
CA LYS A 76 -16.43 -16.75 17.47
C LYS A 76 -15.93 -17.35 18.79
N ASN A 77 -16.02 -18.67 18.95
CA ASN A 77 -15.67 -19.38 20.18
C ASN A 77 -14.20 -19.85 20.23
N GLU A 78 -13.45 -19.68 19.14
CA GLU A 78 -12.04 -20.06 19.07
C GLU A 78 -11.14 -18.95 19.59
N SER A 79 -9.93 -19.32 20.00
CA SER A 79 -8.94 -18.34 20.44
C SER A 79 -8.49 -17.46 19.27
N ASN A 80 -8.04 -16.23 19.56
CA ASN A 80 -7.54 -15.33 18.52
C ASN A 80 -6.34 -15.90 17.75
N ILE A 81 -5.54 -16.77 18.38
CA ILE A 81 -4.41 -17.46 17.74
C ILE A 81 -4.92 -18.43 16.67
N GLU A 82 -5.90 -19.28 17.01
CA GLU A 82 -6.51 -20.23 16.07
C GLU A 82 -7.23 -19.51 14.93
N LYS A 83 -7.89 -18.37 15.21
CA LYS A 83 -8.50 -17.53 14.17
C LYS A 83 -7.46 -16.93 13.23
N GLU A 84 -6.34 -16.44 13.75
CA GLU A 84 -5.26 -15.88 12.93
C GLU A 84 -4.71 -16.95 11.97
N GLU A 85 -4.44 -18.17 12.45
CA GLU A 85 -3.99 -19.28 11.61
C GLU A 85 -4.99 -19.63 10.49
N LYS A 86 -6.29 -19.66 10.80
CA LYS A 86 -7.34 -19.89 9.80
C LYS A 86 -7.44 -18.75 8.79
N ALA A 87 -7.36 -17.50 9.26
CA ALA A 87 -7.38 -16.33 8.40
C ALA A 87 -6.18 -16.34 7.44
N ILE A 88 -5.00 -16.76 7.89
CA ILE A 88 -3.81 -16.94 7.04
C ILE A 88 -4.10 -17.97 5.95
N SER A 89 -4.56 -19.18 6.32
CA SER A 89 -4.81 -20.25 5.36
C SER A 89 -5.83 -19.85 4.29
N ILE A 90 -6.96 -19.26 4.70
CA ILE A 90 -8.04 -18.89 3.79
C ILE A 90 -7.62 -17.71 2.91
N SER A 91 -6.94 -16.72 3.48
CA SER A 91 -6.49 -15.54 2.73
C SER A 91 -5.41 -15.90 1.70
N LYS A 92 -4.53 -16.85 2.03
CA LYS A 92 -3.49 -17.33 1.10
C LYS A 92 -4.12 -17.97 -0.13
N GLU A 93 -5.06 -18.90 0.07
CA GLU A 93 -5.83 -19.52 -1.02
C GLU A 93 -6.61 -18.47 -1.83
N ALA A 94 -7.23 -17.49 -1.15
CA ALA A 94 -7.99 -16.44 -1.83
C ALA A 94 -7.10 -15.50 -2.67
N ILE A 95 -5.87 -15.23 -2.24
CA ILE A 95 -4.89 -14.43 -2.99
C ILE A 95 -4.32 -15.22 -4.17
N GLU A 96 -4.03 -16.51 -4.01
CA GLU A 96 -3.58 -17.38 -5.12
C GLU A 96 -4.61 -17.39 -6.25
N ASN A 97 -5.90 -17.38 -5.92
CA ASN A 97 -6.99 -17.28 -6.89
C ASN A 97 -7.05 -15.94 -7.66
N LEU A 98 -6.32 -14.90 -7.22
CA LEU A 98 -6.20 -13.63 -7.94
C LEU A 98 -5.20 -13.69 -9.10
N ASN A 99 -4.40 -14.76 -9.21
CA ASN A 99 -3.42 -15.02 -10.28
C ASN A 99 -2.37 -13.91 -10.46
N PHE A 100 -1.81 -13.40 -9.36
CA PHE A 100 -0.64 -12.51 -9.43
C PHE A 100 0.63 -13.29 -9.81
N ASN A 101 1.62 -12.60 -10.36
CA ASN A 101 2.86 -13.21 -10.82
C ASN A 101 3.71 -13.82 -9.70
N ARG A 102 3.58 -13.32 -8.47
CA ARG A 102 4.35 -13.77 -7.31
C ARG A 102 3.44 -14.09 -6.15
N GLU A 103 3.91 -15.03 -5.33
CA GLU A 103 3.26 -15.37 -4.06
C GLU A 103 3.50 -14.26 -3.04
N ILE A 104 2.48 -14.00 -2.22
CA ILE A 104 2.59 -13.12 -1.07
C ILE A 104 3.46 -13.78 0.01
N ASP A 105 4.34 -13.00 0.63
CA ASP A 105 5.11 -13.50 1.77
C ASP A 105 4.23 -13.59 3.03
N ASP A 106 4.51 -14.58 3.87
CA ASP A 106 3.68 -14.86 5.05
C ASP A 106 3.69 -13.69 6.05
N GLU A 107 4.81 -12.94 6.17
CA GLU A 107 4.91 -11.79 7.09
C GLU A 107 3.99 -10.64 6.66
N SER A 108 3.99 -10.28 5.38
CA SER A 108 3.09 -9.30 4.81
C SER A 108 1.64 -9.72 4.96
N LEU A 109 1.31 -10.98 4.66
CA LEU A 109 -0.05 -11.49 4.80
C LEU A 109 -0.54 -11.38 6.25
N ILE A 110 0.28 -11.78 7.23
CA ILE A 110 -0.03 -11.63 8.67
C ILE A 110 -0.26 -10.15 9.01
N CYS A 111 0.56 -9.26 8.48
CA CYS A 111 0.43 -7.83 8.74
C CYS A 111 -0.88 -7.26 8.16
N ILE A 112 -1.27 -7.64 6.93
CA ILE A 112 -2.55 -7.25 6.33
C ILE A 112 -3.72 -7.80 7.15
N ILE A 113 -3.65 -9.06 7.59
CA ILE A 113 -4.69 -9.68 8.43
C ILE A 113 -4.87 -8.90 9.72
N ARG A 114 -3.79 -8.60 10.44
CA ARG A 114 -3.85 -7.83 11.69
C ARG A 114 -4.36 -6.41 11.49
N LEU A 115 -3.98 -5.76 10.39
CA LEU A 115 -4.55 -4.48 9.97
C LEU A 115 -6.06 -4.59 9.77
N ALA A 116 -6.52 -5.57 8.98
CA ALA A 116 -7.93 -5.81 8.73
C ALA A 116 -8.71 -6.04 10.04
N THR A 117 -8.18 -6.87 10.94
CA THR A 117 -8.75 -7.11 12.27
C THR A 117 -8.80 -5.83 13.12
N ALA A 118 -7.76 -5.00 13.09
CA ALA A 118 -7.72 -3.76 13.86
C ALA A 118 -8.77 -2.73 13.40
N PHE A 119 -9.20 -2.78 12.14
CA PHE A 119 -10.29 -1.95 11.62
C PHE A 119 -11.69 -2.48 11.93
N MET A 120 -11.80 -3.72 12.43
CA MET A 120 -13.08 -4.27 12.84
C MET A 120 -13.55 -3.67 14.16
N LYS A 121 -14.87 -3.72 14.38
CA LYS A 121 -15.41 -3.37 15.69
C LYS A 121 -14.93 -4.39 16.73
N PRO A 122 -14.47 -3.95 17.91
CA PRO A 122 -14.09 -4.87 18.96
C PRO A 122 -15.29 -5.72 19.36
N THR A 123 -15.11 -7.04 19.35
CA THR A 123 -16.15 -8.02 19.72
C THR A 123 -16.48 -7.97 21.22
N ASN A 124 -15.62 -7.36 22.03
CA ASN A 124 -15.88 -7.06 23.44
C ASN A 124 -16.48 -5.65 23.57
N GLU A 125 -17.80 -5.56 23.74
CA GLU A 125 -18.53 -4.30 23.94
C GLU A 125 -18.25 -3.59 25.29
N ASN A 126 -17.26 -4.04 26.07
CA ASN A 126 -16.96 -3.55 27.43
C ASN A 126 -15.49 -3.14 27.62
N LEU A 127 -15.01 -2.18 26.81
CA LEU A 127 -13.77 -1.43 27.08
C LEU A 127 -14.03 0.07 26.96
#